data_AF-A0A242NUF7-F1
#
_entry.id   AF-A0A242NUF7-F1
#
_cell.length_a   1.000
_cell.length_b   1.000
_cell.length_c   1.000
_cell.angle_alpha   90.00
_cell.angle_beta   90.00
_cell.angle_gamma   90.00
#
_symmetry.space_group_name_H-M   'P 1'
#
loop_
_entity.id
_entity.type
_entity.pdbx_description
1 polymer ?
#
loop_
_entity_poly.entity_id
_entity_poly.type
_entity_poly.pdbx_seq_one_letter_code
_entity_poly.pdbx_strand_id
1 'polypeptide(L)' 'MNKNTVTIVKCPTCQKDVEWSEKSLYRPFCSKRCQLIDLGDWATEEHRIADKELSEQDLWSEDDLSNLVSKH' A
#
# COMPACT_ATOMS: atom_id res chain seq x y z
N MET A 1 -3.27 -34.84 0.08
CA MET A 1 -2.16 -34.21 -0.66
C MET A 1 -1.98 -32.81 -0.11
N ASN A 2 -0.95 -32.60 0.71
CA ASN A 2 -0.70 -31.30 1.34
C ASN A 2 -0.01 -30.41 0.30
N LYS A 3 -0.79 -29.54 -0.35
CA LYS A 3 -0.22 -28.51 -1.24
C LYS A 3 0.38 -27.42 -0.36
N ASN A 4 1.65 -27.58 0.00
CA ASN A 4 2.40 -26.51 0.66
C ASN A 4 2.90 -25.54 -0.43
N THR A 5 1.98 -24.73 -0.97
CA THR A 5 2.30 -23.72 -1.98
C THR A 5 2.82 -22.48 -1.27
N VAL A 6 4.12 -22.22 -1.43
CA VAL A 6 4.75 -21.00 -0.92
C VAL A 6 4.27 -19.81 -1.76
N THR A 7 3.64 -18.83 -1.12
CA THR A 7 3.22 -17.60 -1.79
C THR A 7 4.44 -16.76 -2.13
N ILE A 8 4.56 -16.33 -3.38
CA ILE A 8 5.61 -15.44 -3.87
C ILE A 8 4.98 -14.12 -4.30
N VAL A 9 5.59 -13.00 -3.91
CA VAL A 9 5.19 -11.64 -4.32
C VAL A 9 6.34 -10.91 -5.00
N LYS A 10 6.03 -9.87 -5.78
CA LYS A 10 7.04 -9.01 -6.40
C LYS A 10 7.39 -7.86 -5.47
N CYS A 11 8.69 -7.62 -5.28
CA CYS A 11 9.21 -6.44 -4.58
C CYS A 11 8.79 -5.18 -5.33
N PRO A 12 8.01 -4.25 -4.75
CA PRO A 12 7.49 -3.09 -5.47
C PRO A 12 8.57 -2.19 -6.08
N THR A 13 9.72 -2.10 -5.42
CA THR A 13 10.83 -1.22 -5.83
C THR A 13 11.67 -1.78 -7.00
N CYS A 14 11.83 -3.11 -7.10
CA CYS A 14 12.80 -3.71 -8.02
C CYS A 14 12.32 -4.99 -8.72
N GLN A 15 11.07 -5.40 -8.47
CA GLN A 15 10.38 -6.53 -9.10
C GLN A 15 11.02 -7.91 -8.87
N LYS A 16 11.96 -8.04 -7.94
CA LYS A 16 12.48 -9.34 -7.51
C LYS A 16 11.40 -10.15 -6.78
N ASP A 17 11.40 -11.46 -6.98
CA ASP A 17 10.54 -12.39 -6.25
C ASP A 17 10.91 -12.46 -4.76
N VAL A 18 9.89 -12.38 -3.91
CA VAL A 18 10.00 -12.45 -2.45
C VAL A 18 9.05 -13.51 -1.94
N GLU A 19 9.60 -14.46 -1.18
CA GLU A 19 8.81 -15.45 -0.47
C GLU A 19 7.98 -14.80 0.65
N TRP A 20 6.69 -15.13 0.72
CA TRP A 20 5.81 -14.69 1.80
C TRP A 20 5.98 -15.55 3.05
N SER A 21 7.16 -15.47 3.69
CA SER A 21 7.46 -16.19 4.94
C SER A 21 8.31 -15.33 5.89
N GLU A 22 8.39 -15.75 7.16
CA GLU A 22 9.10 -14.98 8.21
C GLU A 22 10.60 -14.81 7.92
N LYS A 23 11.17 -15.65 7.06
CA LYS A 23 12.55 -15.54 6.60
C LYS A 23 12.80 -14.27 5.79
N SER A 24 11.78 -13.77 5.09
CA SER A 24 11.83 -12.49 4.40
C SER A 24 11.50 -11.39 5.39
N LEU A 25 12.51 -10.81 6.04
CA LEU A 25 12.30 -9.84 7.13
C LEU A 25 11.66 -8.52 6.68
N TYR A 26 11.77 -8.18 5.39
CA TYR A 26 11.36 -6.89 4.84
C TYR A 26 10.17 -6.98 3.87
N ARG A 27 9.38 -8.07 3.90
CA ARG A 27 8.21 -8.26 3.00
C ARG A 27 7.32 -7.00 2.99
N PRO A 28 6.83 -6.55 1.83
CA PRO A 28 6.94 -7.17 0.51
C PRO A 28 8.27 -6.90 -0.21
N PHE A 29 9.19 -6.16 0.40
CA PHE A 29 10.47 -5.78 -0.20
C PHE A 29 11.53 -6.88 -0.09
N CYS A 30 12.39 -6.98 -1.10
CA CYS A 30 13.48 -7.98 -1.10
C CYS A 30 14.64 -7.61 -0.15
N SER A 31 14.70 -6.37 0.35
CA SER A 31 15.75 -5.89 1.25
C SER A 31 15.35 -4.59 1.96
N LYS A 32 16.05 -4.25 3.04
CA LYS A 32 15.94 -2.95 3.72
C LYS A 32 16.15 -1.76 2.78
N ARG A 33 17.06 -1.89 1.81
CA ARG A 33 17.32 -0.83 0.82
C ARG A 33 16.09 -0.50 0.00
N CYS A 34 15.38 -1.52 -0.50
CA CYS A 34 14.18 -1.32 -1.30
C CYS A 34 13.04 -0.68 -0.48
N GLN A 35 12.86 -1.10 0.78
CA GLN A 35 11.91 -0.47 1.70
C GLN A 35 12.20 1.03 1.90
N LEU A 36 13.49 1.40 2.04
CA LEU A 36 13.88 2.80 2.24
C LEU A 36 13.74 3.65 0.98
N ILE A 37 13.95 3.06 -0.21
CA ILE A 37 13.72 3.75 -1.48
C ILE A 37 12.23 4.08 -1.61
N ASP A 38 11.36 3.08 -1.42
CA ASP A 38 9.90 3.26 -1.47
C ASP A 38 9.44 4.38 -0.54
N LEU A 39 9.92 4.37 0.72
CA LEU A 39 9.66 5.46 1.67
C LEU A 39 10.16 6.83 1.18
N GLY A 40 11.31 6.86 0.51
CA GLY A 40 11.86 8.06 -0.11
C GLY A 40 10.99 8.61 -1.23
N ASP A 41 10.53 7.74 -2.13
CA ASP A 41 9.70 8.11 -3.28
C ASP A 41 8.35 8.70 -2.85
N TRP A 42 7.79 8.24 -1.72
CA TRP A 42 6.62 8.87 -1.08
C TRP A 42 6.95 10.23 -0.46
N ALA A 43 8.11 10.36 0.18
CA ALA A 43 8.52 11.60 0.80
C ALA A 43 8.84 12.71 -0.22
N THR A 44 9.22 12.34 -1.46
CA THR A 44 9.54 13.27 -2.55
C THR A 44 8.38 13.48 -3.52
N GLU A 45 7.19 12.96 -3.23
CA GLU A 45 5.99 13.02 -4.09
C GLU A 45 6.18 12.38 -5.49
N GLU A 46 7.18 11.51 -5.66
CA GLU A 46 7.33 10.69 -6.87
C GLU A 46 6.20 9.64 -6.95
N HIS A 47 5.81 9.10 -5.81
CA HIS A 47 4.55 8.37 -5.65
C HIS A 47 3.44 9.34 -5.23
N ARG A 48 2.57 9.67 -6.19
CA ARG A 48 1.34 10.42 -5.94
C ARG A 48 0.13 9.60 -6.34
N ILE A 49 -0.91 9.66 -5.52
CA ILE A 49 -2.24 9.23 -5.91
C ILE A 49 -2.78 10.34 -6.79
N ALA A 50 -3.16 10.02 -8.03
CA ALA A 50 -3.79 11.00 -8.89
C ALA A 50 -5.08 11.47 -8.23
N ASP A 51 -5.31 12.78 -8.19
CA ASP A 51 -6.63 13.29 -7.86
C ASP A 51 -7.61 12.72 -8.87
N LYS A 52 -8.59 11.99 -8.35
CA LYS A 52 -9.85 11.86 -9.06
C LYS A 52 -10.40 13.29 -9.08
N GLU A 53 -10.91 13.78 -10.21
CA GLU A 53 -11.76 14.98 -10.16
C GLU A 53 -12.95 14.63 -9.27
N LEU A 54 -12.81 14.89 -7.97
CA LEU A 54 -13.86 14.76 -6.98
C LEU A 54 -14.70 16.01 -7.16
N SER A 55 -15.87 15.82 -7.71
CA SER A 55 -16.87 16.88 -7.75
C SER A 55 -17.32 17.19 -6.32
N GLU A 56 -17.86 18.37 -6.08
CA GLU A 56 -18.57 18.69 -4.83
C GLU A 56 -19.77 17.76 -4.57
N GLN A 57 -20.06 16.77 -5.42
CA GLN A 57 -21.07 15.75 -5.16
C GLN A 57 -20.44 14.45 -4.62
N ASP A 58 -19.16 14.19 -4.90
CA ASP A 58 -18.43 13.02 -4.41
C ASP A 58 -17.92 13.20 -2.96
N LEU A 59 -17.78 14.44 -2.50
CA LEU A 59 -17.36 14.79 -1.14
C LEU A 59 -18.50 14.74 -0.09
N TRP A 60 -19.74 14.50 -0.53
CA TRP A 60 -20.95 14.64 0.28
C TRP A 60 -21.84 13.40 0.25
N SER A 61 -21.26 12.20 0.08
CA SER A 61 -22.02 10.96 0.33
C SER A 61 -22.44 10.91 1.80
N GLU A 62 -23.75 10.80 2.05
CA GLU A 62 -24.41 10.96 3.36
C GLU A 62 -23.87 10.03 4.46
N ASP A 63 -23.25 8.91 4.07
CA ASP A 63 -22.63 7.95 5.00
C ASP A 63 -21.42 8.52 5.74
N ASP A 64 -20.60 9.38 5.11
CA ASP A 64 -19.37 9.94 5.72
C ASP A 64 -19.64 11.17 6.61
N LEU A 65 -20.74 11.90 6.39
CA LEU A 65 -21.14 13.05 7.22
C LEU A 65 -21.78 12.62 8.55
N SER A 66 -22.46 11.48 8.58
CA SER A 66 -23.16 10.97 9.76
C SER A 66 -22.21 10.66 10.94
N ASN A 67 -20.99 10.20 10.63
CA ASN A 67 -19.96 9.89 11.61
C ASN A 67 -19.22 11.14 12.12
N LEU A 68 -19.22 12.24 11.35
CA LEU A 68 -18.60 13.50 11.75
C LEU A 68 -19.50 14.30 12.71
N VAL A 69 -20.81 14.23 12.53
CA VAL A 69 -21.81 14.97 13.32
C VAL A 69 -22.14 14.28 14.66
N SER A 70 -21.94 12.97 14.78
CA SER A 70 -22.36 12.19 15.97
C SER A 70 -21.43 12.27 17.19
N LYS A 71 -20.44 13.17 17.23
CA LYS A 71 -19.50 13.29 18.37
C LYS A 71 -19.58 14.58 19.19
N HIS A 72 -20.47 15.53 18.90
CA HIS A 72 -20.86 16.58 19.85
C HIS A 72 -22.29 17.06 19.63
#